data_AF-A0A3D0K1C7-F1
#
_entry.id   AF-A0A3D0K1C7-F1
#
_cell.length_a   1.000
_cell.length_b   1.000
_cell.length_c   1.000
_cell.angle_alpha   90.00
_cell.angle_beta   90.00
_cell.angle_gamma   90.00
#
_symmetry.space_group_name_H-M   'P 1'
#
loop_
_entity.id
_entity.type
_entity.pdbx_description
1 polymer ?
#
loop_
_entity_poly.entity_id
_entity_poly.type
_entity_poly.pdbx_seq_one_letter_code
_entity_poly.pdbx_strand_id
1 'polypeptide(L)'
;GWIGEDARDGFFPPPFEDFSYELDLEAVGDYQPYLVTATVKWMDGVRQKSLAVNTRIAPRHGEEEEELPREPIEPLDRESRYYDEDSEP
;
A
#
# COMPACT_ATOMS: atom_id res chain seq x y z
N GLY A 1 -4.09 -10.11 13.92
CA GLY A 1 -5.48 -9.91 13.50
C GLY A 1 -5.50 -8.97 12.33
N TRP A 2 -6.34 -9.20 11.33
CA TRP A 2 -6.59 -8.23 10.27
C TRP A 2 -7.08 -6.93 10.90
N ILE A 3 -6.36 -5.85 10.66
CA ILE A 3 -6.83 -4.51 10.99
C ILE A 3 -7.90 -4.19 9.94
N GLY A 4 -9.14 -3.92 10.36
CA GLY A 4 -10.28 -3.76 9.48
C GLY A 4 -10.03 -2.71 8.40
N GLU A 5 -10.71 -2.86 7.26
CA GLU A 5 -10.55 -2.08 6.02
C GLU A 5 -10.68 -0.55 6.20
N ASP A 6 -11.24 -0.10 7.33
CA ASP A 6 -11.46 1.31 7.68
C ASP A 6 -10.75 1.77 8.98
N ALA A 7 -9.88 0.95 9.57
CA ALA A 7 -9.25 1.28 10.84
C ALA A 7 -8.25 2.43 10.69
N ARG A 8 -8.67 3.64 11.05
CA ARG A 8 -7.84 4.85 11.08
C ARG A 8 -6.95 4.93 12.30
N ASP A 9 -7.10 4.04 13.26
CA ASP A 9 -6.25 3.96 14.44
C ASP A 9 -6.09 2.51 14.89
N GLY A 10 -5.05 2.26 15.69
CA GLY A 10 -4.81 0.93 16.23
C GLY A 10 -3.44 0.75 16.85
N PHE A 11 -3.13 -0.50 17.18
CA PHE A 11 -1.83 -0.94 17.66
C PHE A 11 -1.13 -1.79 16.61
N PHE A 12 0.19 -1.70 16.56
CA PHE A 12 0.96 -2.55 15.66
C PHE A 12 1.01 -4.00 16.18
N PRO A 13 1.08 -4.99 15.28
CA PRO A 13 1.29 -6.37 15.69
C PRO A 13 2.72 -6.56 16.25
N PRO A 14 2.99 -7.72 16.89
CA PRO A 14 4.35 -8.09 17.29
C PRO A 14 5.35 -7.91 16.14
N PRO A 15 6.57 -7.38 16.41
CA PRO A 15 7.14 -7.07 17.71
C PRO A 15 6.91 -5.61 18.19
N PHE A 16 5.95 -4.88 17.63
CA PHE A 16 5.78 -3.43 17.84
C PHE A 16 4.53 -3.08 18.66
N GLU A 17 4.09 -3.97 19.55
CA GLU A 17 2.84 -3.83 20.32
C GLU A 17 2.82 -2.59 21.23
N ASP A 18 4.00 -2.06 21.59
CA ASP A 18 4.16 -0.81 22.36
C ASP A 18 3.84 0.45 21.56
N PHE A 19 3.65 0.33 20.24
CA PHE A 19 3.36 1.43 19.33
C PHE A 19 1.87 1.41 18.94
N SER A 20 1.29 2.61 18.89
CA SER A 20 -0.02 2.83 18.30
C SER A 20 0.10 3.79 17.11
N TYR A 21 -0.86 3.74 16.20
CA TYR A 21 -0.95 4.66 15.09
C TYR A 21 -2.34 5.30 15.01
N GLU A 22 -2.38 6.45 14.35
CA GLU A 22 -3.58 7.19 13.97
C GLU A 22 -3.35 7.77 12.56
N LEU A 23 -4.36 7.70 11.70
CA LEU A 23 -4.36 8.14 10.32
C LEU A 23 -5.42 9.23 10.18
N ASP A 24 -4.98 10.42 9.78
CA ASP A 24 -5.85 11.50 9.34
C ASP A 24 -5.81 11.61 7.81
N LEU A 25 -6.98 11.71 7.19
CA LEU A 25 -7.12 11.81 5.74
C LEU A 25 -7.98 13.03 5.41
N GLU A 26 -7.36 14.05 4.82
CA GLU A 26 -8.03 15.27 4.38
C GLU A 26 -8.18 15.28 2.86
N ALA A 27 -9.41 15.39 2.38
CA ALA A 27 -9.70 15.67 0.98
C ALA A 27 -9.71 17.19 0.74
N VAL A 28 -8.91 17.67 -0.21
CA VAL A 28 -8.79 19.11 -0.52
C VAL A 28 -9.78 19.58 -1.60
N GLY A 29 -10.60 18.67 -2.12
CA GLY A 29 -11.63 18.95 -3.14
C GLY A 29 -11.80 17.79 -4.12
N ASP A 30 -12.70 17.96 -5.09
CA ASP A 30 -12.92 16.96 -6.13
C ASP A 30 -11.65 16.75 -6.95
N TYR A 31 -11.26 15.48 -7.13
CA TYR A 31 -10.08 15.06 -7.88
C TYR A 31 -8.72 15.56 -7.32
N GLN A 32 -8.69 16.12 -6.11
CA GLN A 32 -7.44 16.47 -5.46
C GLN A 32 -6.85 15.26 -4.72
N PRO A 33 -5.52 15.14 -4.65
CA PRO A 33 -4.88 14.14 -3.80
C PRO A 33 -5.32 14.30 -2.33
N TYR A 34 -5.57 13.16 -1.67
CA TYR A 34 -5.75 13.11 -0.23
C TYR A 34 -4.44 13.50 0.45
N LEU A 35 -4.49 14.42 1.40
CA LEU A 35 -3.41 14.61 2.36
C LEU A 35 -3.59 13.57 3.46
N VAL A 36 -2.59 12.71 3.65
CA VAL A 36 -2.61 11.68 4.67
C VAL A 36 -1.53 11.97 5.69
N THR A 37 -1.91 12.05 6.96
CA THR A 37 -1.00 12.18 8.09
C THR A 37 -1.07 10.91 8.93
N ALA A 38 0.04 10.17 8.95
CA ALA A 38 0.20 9.01 9.82
C ALA A 38 0.97 9.45 11.07
N THR A 39 0.34 9.30 12.23
CA THR A 39 0.94 9.59 13.54
C THR A 39 1.20 8.30 14.28
N VAL A 40 2.45 8.02 14.61
CA VAL A 40 2.84 6.91 15.50
C VAL A 40 3.06 7.47 16.90
N LYS A 41 2.54 6.79 17.93
CA LYS A 41 2.68 7.16 19.35
C LYS A 41 3.22 5.98 20.15
N TRP A 42 4.14 6.25 21.09
CA TRP A 42 4.72 5.25 21.99
C TRP A 42 5.10 5.87 23.33
N MET A 43 5.35 5.03 24.34
CA MET A 43 5.86 5.47 25.64
C MET A 43 7.38 5.30 25.72
N ASP A 44 8.07 6.34 26.19
CA ASP A 44 9.50 6.33 26.54
C ASP A 44 9.60 6.58 28.06
N GLY A 45 9.55 5.49 28.82
CA GLY A 45 9.34 5.52 30.27
C GLY A 45 7.95 6.07 30.62
N VAL A 46 7.89 7.17 31.37
CA VAL A 46 6.64 7.85 31.74
C VAL A 46 6.21 8.92 30.73
N ARG A 47 7.00 9.16 29.67
CA ARG A 47 6.74 10.22 28.69
C ARG A 47 6.15 9.62 27.43
N GLN A 48 5.04 10.18 26.97
CA GLN A 48 4.51 9.87 25.64
C GLN A 48 5.35 10.59 24.57
N LYS A 49 5.69 9.85 23.52
CA LYS A 49 6.37 10.31 22.31
C LYS A 49 5.46 10.12 21.11
N SER A 50 5.69 10.92 20.07
CA SER A 50 4.97 10.80 18.81
C SER A 50 5.82 11.23 17.63
N LEU A 51 5.56 10.64 16.47
CA LEU A 51 6.11 11.01 15.17
C LEU A 51 4.98 11.09 14.15
N ALA A 52 4.91 12.19 13.41
CA ALA A 52 3.96 12.37 12.32
C ALA A 52 4.69 12.35 10.97
N VAL A 53 4.16 11.60 10.00
CA VAL A 53 4.63 11.53 8.62
C VAL A 53 3.48 11.90 7.70
N ASN A 54 3.72 12.84 6.80
CA ASN A 54 2.71 13.34 5.88
C ASN A 54 3.02 12.90 4.45
N THR A 55 1.99 12.49 3.72
CA THR A 55 2.09 12.15 2.29
C THR A 55 0.84 12.59 1.53
N ARG A 56 0.91 12.58 0.20
CA ARG A 56 -0.25 12.81 -0.67
C ARG A 56 -0.54 11.56 -1.49
N ILE A 57 -1.80 11.12 -1.48
CA ILE A 57 -2.26 9.96 -2.24
C ILE A 57 -3.25 10.45 -3.30
N ALA A 58 -2.91 10.30 -4.57
CA ALA A 58 -3.82 10.66 -5.65
C ALA A 58 -5.04 9.72 -5.66
N PRO A 59 -6.27 10.24 -5.87
CA PRO A 59 -7.43 9.39 -6.09
C PRO A 59 -7.24 8.54 -7.35
N ARG A 60 -7.80 7.32 -7.37
CA ARG A 60 -7.91 6.54 -8.61
C ARG A 60 -8.78 7.34 -9.59
N HIS A 61 -8.30 7.52 -10.81
CA HIS A 61 -9.04 8.18 -11.90
C HIS A 61 -9.46 7.13 -12.93
N GLY A 62 -10.75 7.01 -13.20
CA GLY A 62 -11.32 6.04 -14.16
C GLY A 62 -12.53 5.28 -13.58
N GLU A 63 -13.17 4.44 -14.40
CA GLU A 63 -14.03 3.36 -13.88
C GLU A 63 -13.15 2.42 -13.04
N GLU A 64 -13.73 1.63 -12.12
CA GLU A 64 -13.02 0.47 -11.57
C GLU A 64 -12.72 -0.46 -12.75
N GLU A 65 -11.60 -0.25 -13.44
CA GLU A 65 -11.09 -1.24 -14.38
C GLU A 65 -10.95 -2.51 -13.54
N GLU A 66 -11.71 -3.55 -13.91
CA GLU A 66 -11.58 -4.89 -13.35
C GLU A 66 -10.08 -5.16 -13.20
N GLU A 67 -9.59 -5.27 -11.96
CA GLU A 67 -8.16 -5.40 -11.71
C GLU A 67 -7.68 -6.61 -12.51
N LEU A 68 -7.03 -6.36 -13.66
CA LEU A 68 -6.57 -7.43 -14.52
C LEU A 68 -5.67 -8.32 -13.68
N PRO A 69 -5.77 -9.65 -13.85
CA PRO A 69 -4.97 -10.54 -13.04
C PRO A 69 -3.49 -10.19 -13.26
N ARG A 70 -2.71 -10.17 -12.17
CA ARG A 70 -1.27 -9.83 -12.23
C ARG A 70 -0.46 -10.85 -13.01
N GLU A 71 -1.05 -11.99 -13.32
CA GLU A 71 -0.46 -13.00 -14.19
C GLU A 71 -0.62 -12.62 -15.66
N PRO A 72 0.31 -13.03 -16.52
CA PRO A 72 0.16 -12.88 -17.97
C PRO A 72 -1.17 -13.48 -18.43
N ILE A 73 -1.93 -12.73 -19.24
CA ILE A 73 -3.20 -13.19 -19.83
C ILE A 73 -2.96 -14.43 -20.71
N GLU A 74 -1.80 -14.49 -21.35
CA GLU A 74 -1.35 -15.64 -22.13
C GLU A 74 -0.19 -16.34 -21.41
N PRO A 75 -0.19 -17.69 -21.33
CA PRO A 75 0.94 -18.44 -20.79
C PRO A 75 2.23 -18.05 -21.50
N LEU A 76 3.27 -17.79 -20.72
CA LEU A 76 4.57 -17.39 -21.25
C LEU A 76 5.23 -18.62 -21.90
N ASP A 77 5.27 -18.66 -23.22
CA ASP A 77 5.97 -19.71 -23.97
C ASP A 77 7.49 -19.53 -23.79
N ARG A 78 8.06 -20.34 -22.90
CA ARG A 78 9.50 -20.36 -22.62
C ARG A 78 10.25 -21.32 -23.54
N GLU A 79 9.55 -22.20 -24.25
CA GLU A 79 10.15 -23.22 -25.11
C GLU A 79 10.55 -22.61 -26.45
N SER A 80 9.72 -21.72 -27.02
CA SER A 80 10.06 -20.97 -28.25
C SER A 80 11.43 -20.29 -28.20
N ARG A 81 11.86 -19.81 -27.02
CA ARG A 81 13.19 -19.20 -26.82
C ARG A 81 14.36 -20.13 -27.22
N TYR A 82 14.19 -21.45 -27.13
CA TYR A 82 15.26 -22.42 -27.37
C TYR A 82 15.26 -23.02 -28.78
N TYR A 83 14.21 -22.79 -29.58
CA TYR A 83 14.06 -23.42 -30.90
C TYR A 83 14.29 -22.47 -32.08
N ASP A 84 14.39 -21.16 -31.85
CA ASP A 84 14.72 -20.16 -32.89
C ASP A 84 16.21 -20.13 -33.27
N GLU A 85 17.12 -20.65 -32.42
CA GLU A 85 18.58 -20.64 -32.68
C GLU A 85 19.09 -21.89 -33.43
N ASP A 86 18.35 -23.00 -33.45
CA ASP A 86 18.74 -24.25 -34.14
C ASP A 86 18.11 -24.40 -35.55
N SER A 87 17.47 -23.34 -36.05
CA SER A 87 16.73 -23.33 -37.31
C SER A 87 17.35 -22.42 -38.38
N GLU A 88 18.68 -22.39 -38.52
CA GLU A 88 19.32 -21.86 -39.74
C GLU A 88 20.01 -23.00 -40.52
N PRO A 89 19.66 -23.25 -41.80
CA PRO A 89 20.36 -24.20 -42.66
C PRO A 89 21.74 -23.73 -43.14
#